data_AF-A0A7Y5RK44-F1
#
_entry.id   AF-A0A7Y5RK44-F1
#
_cell.length_a   1.000
_cell.length_b   1.000
_cell.length_c   1.000
_cell.angle_alpha   90.00
_cell.angle_beta   90.00
_cell.angle_gamma   90.00
#
_symmetry.space_group_name_H-M   'P 1'
#
loop_
_entity.id
_entity.type
_entity.pdbx_description
1 polymer ?
#
loop_
_entity_poly.entity_id
_entity_poly.type
_entity_poly.pdbx_seq_one_letter_code
_entity_poly.pdbx_strand_id
1 'polypeptide(L)'
;ESLRIPVEYLAELFTAGRTDIVTDVLRKLAAMRAYMRDVSLGRDGDPSIPAAVGLEEETLYEMYRLMAIAKYDERYVIPTAHVERAHELEELGCSLDYDEGPGMYESGPFGEASGRPAPVAVETFNALKQRQTTDSPTSSQELRGRVNLLNWDGNGTPPGLFPDNAPSAGDAHQTEGAQP
;
A
#
# COMPACT_ATOMS: atom_id res chain seq x y z
N GLU A 1 -37.18 5.33 6.34
CA GLU A 1 -36.36 6.53 6.66
C GLU A 1 -35.73 6.41 8.05
N SER A 2 -34.84 5.44 8.30
CA SER A 2 -34.19 5.31 9.62
C SER A 2 -32.74 4.81 9.50
N LEU A 3 -31.93 5.46 8.67
CA LEU A 3 -30.49 5.21 8.67
C LEU A 3 -29.85 5.98 9.83
N ARG A 4 -28.90 5.35 10.51
CA ARG A 4 -28.10 6.00 11.57
C ARG A 4 -27.06 6.96 10.99
N ILE A 5 -26.59 6.70 9.78
CA ILE A 5 -25.60 7.50 9.08
C ILE A 5 -26.36 8.62 8.34
N PRO A 6 -25.98 9.90 8.55
CA PRO A 6 -26.56 11.02 7.81
C PRO A 6 -26.35 10.85 6.31
N VAL A 7 -27.41 11.12 5.52
CA VAL A 7 -27.33 11.00 4.06
C VAL A 7 -26.40 12.07 3.48
N GLU A 8 -26.32 13.23 4.14
CA GLU A 8 -25.46 14.36 3.82
C GLU A 8 -23.99 13.94 3.79
N TYR A 9 -23.56 13.16 4.79
CA TYR A 9 -22.18 12.65 4.87
C TYR A 9 -21.84 11.75 3.68
N LEU A 10 -22.75 10.85 3.29
CA LEU A 10 -22.56 9.99 2.13
C LEU A 10 -22.59 10.80 0.82
N ALA A 11 -23.41 11.84 0.75
CA ALA A 11 -23.53 12.68 -0.42
C ALA A 11 -22.24 13.46 -0.69
N GLU A 12 -21.63 14.02 0.36
CA GLU A 12 -20.32 14.68 0.29
C GLU A 12 -19.23 13.75 -0.25
N LEU A 13 -19.23 12.47 0.17
CA LEU A 13 -18.23 11.49 -0.25
C LEU A 13 -18.41 10.99 -1.69
N PHE A 14 -19.64 10.68 -2.10
CA PHE A 14 -19.89 9.96 -3.35
C PHE A 14 -20.46 10.81 -4.48
N THR A 15 -21.01 11.98 -4.17
CA THR A 15 -21.84 12.74 -5.13
C THR A 15 -21.64 14.26 -5.07
N ALA A 16 -20.57 14.72 -4.41
CA ALA A 16 -20.27 16.14 -4.18
C ALA A 16 -21.42 16.92 -3.51
N GLY A 17 -22.06 16.30 -2.51
CA GLY A 17 -23.14 16.89 -1.71
C GLY A 17 -24.57 16.65 -2.22
N ARG A 18 -24.77 15.88 -3.30
CA ARG A 18 -26.10 15.59 -3.88
C ARG A 18 -26.80 14.41 -3.20
N THR A 19 -27.65 14.72 -2.21
CA THR A 19 -28.33 13.71 -1.37
C THR A 19 -29.40 12.90 -2.09
N ASP A 20 -29.97 13.41 -3.16
CA ASP A 20 -31.00 12.77 -3.98
C ASP A 20 -30.50 11.46 -4.59
N ILE A 21 -29.28 11.46 -5.15
CA ILE A 21 -28.67 10.28 -5.78
C ILE A 21 -28.39 9.20 -4.73
N VAL A 22 -27.83 9.58 -3.59
CA VAL A 22 -27.57 8.63 -2.51
C VAL A 22 -28.87 8.03 -1.99
N THR A 23 -29.89 8.85 -1.79
CA THR A 23 -31.21 8.40 -1.33
C THR A 23 -31.83 7.42 -2.32
N ASP A 24 -31.72 7.67 -3.62
CA ASP A 24 -32.22 6.77 -4.66
C ASP A 24 -31.52 5.40 -4.64
N VAL A 25 -30.19 5.39 -4.56
CA VAL A 25 -29.42 4.13 -4.43
C VAL A 25 -29.80 3.37 -3.16
N LEU A 26 -29.91 4.06 -2.02
CA LEU A 26 -30.31 3.43 -0.76
C LEU A 26 -31.72 2.85 -0.82
N ARG A 27 -32.65 3.52 -1.50
CA ARG A 27 -34.02 3.01 -1.73
C ARG A 27 -34.00 1.75 -2.57
N LYS A 28 -33.21 1.71 -3.65
CA LYS A 28 -33.05 0.50 -4.49
C LYS A 28 -32.49 -0.69 -3.71
N LEU A 29 -31.48 -0.47 -2.87
CA LEU A 29 -30.93 -1.52 -1.99
C LEU A 29 -31.94 -2.01 -0.95
N ALA A 30 -32.71 -1.09 -0.36
CA ALA A 30 -33.77 -1.44 0.58
C ALA A 30 -34.91 -2.23 -0.09
N ALA A 31 -35.30 -1.83 -1.30
CA ALA A 31 -36.30 -2.53 -2.12
C ALA A 31 -35.85 -3.97 -2.43
N MET A 32 -34.60 -4.15 -2.88
CA MET A 32 -34.02 -5.48 -3.10
C MET A 32 -34.10 -6.35 -1.84
N ARG A 33 -33.71 -5.80 -0.69
CA ARG A 33 -33.75 -6.51 0.59
C ARG A 33 -35.18 -6.87 1.01
N ALA A 34 -36.15 -5.98 0.83
CA ALA A 34 -37.55 -6.22 1.17
C ALA A 34 -38.15 -7.31 0.28
N TYR A 35 -37.95 -7.20 -1.03
CA TYR A 35 -38.44 -8.16 -2.02
C TYR A 35 -37.86 -9.57 -1.78
N MET A 36 -36.54 -9.68 -1.64
CA MET A 36 -35.87 -10.97 -1.42
C MET A 36 -36.18 -11.58 -0.05
N ARG A 37 -36.57 -10.76 0.93
CA ARG A 37 -37.06 -11.28 2.22
C ARG A 37 -38.36 -12.03 2.05
N ASP A 38 -39.30 -11.53 1.26
CA ASP A 38 -40.59 -12.19 1.04
C ASP A 38 -40.38 -13.54 0.34
N VAL A 39 -39.52 -13.57 -0.68
CA VAL A 39 -39.07 -14.81 -1.35
C VAL A 39 -38.42 -15.78 -0.36
N SER A 40 -37.53 -15.29 0.52
CA SER A 40 -36.86 -16.13 1.53
C SER A 40 -37.80 -16.71 2.59
N LEU A 41 -38.95 -16.06 2.81
CA LEU A 41 -40.01 -16.53 3.71
C LEU A 41 -41.02 -17.46 3.01
N GLY A 42 -40.78 -17.83 1.75
CA GLY A 42 -41.67 -18.68 0.96
C GLY A 42 -42.96 -17.98 0.51
N ARG A 43 -42.97 -16.65 0.49
CA ARG A 43 -44.05 -15.84 -0.09
C ARG A 43 -43.69 -15.51 -1.54
N ASP A 44 -44.69 -15.21 -2.35
CA ASP A 44 -44.46 -14.63 -3.65
C ASP A 44 -43.85 -13.23 -3.51
N GLY A 45 -42.98 -12.85 -4.45
CA GLY A 45 -42.42 -11.51 -4.51
C GLY A 45 -43.51 -10.48 -4.81
N ASP A 46 -43.47 -9.33 -4.13
CA ASP A 46 -44.40 -8.22 -4.40
C ASP A 46 -43.83 -7.32 -5.53
N PRO A 47 -44.44 -7.32 -6.73
CA PRO A 47 -43.94 -6.54 -7.87
C PRO A 47 -44.04 -5.02 -7.65
N SER A 48 -44.81 -4.56 -6.67
CA SER A 48 -44.89 -3.13 -6.36
C SER A 48 -43.61 -2.59 -5.73
N ILE A 49 -42.79 -3.45 -5.11
CA ILE A 49 -41.53 -3.08 -4.46
C ILE A 49 -40.47 -2.61 -5.49
N PRO A 50 -40.10 -3.41 -6.51
CA PRO A 50 -39.19 -2.95 -7.56
C PRO A 50 -39.77 -1.78 -8.36
N ALA A 51 -41.08 -1.78 -8.64
CA ALA A 51 -41.74 -0.70 -9.36
C ALA A 51 -41.63 0.65 -8.61
N ALA A 52 -41.71 0.66 -7.27
CA ALA A 52 -41.58 1.86 -6.45
C ALA A 52 -40.21 2.55 -6.55
N VAL A 53 -39.18 1.81 -7.01
CA VAL A 53 -37.82 2.33 -7.24
C VAL A 53 -37.45 2.36 -8.73
N GLY A 54 -38.43 2.19 -9.61
CA GLY A 54 -38.26 2.25 -11.06
C GLY A 54 -37.50 1.08 -11.66
N LEU A 55 -37.57 -0.09 -11.04
CA LEU A 55 -36.94 -1.33 -11.52
C LEU A 55 -38.00 -2.37 -11.87
N GLU A 56 -37.62 -3.31 -12.74
CA GLU A 56 -38.38 -4.54 -12.98
C GLU A 56 -37.93 -5.63 -11.99
N GLU A 57 -38.77 -6.65 -11.79
CA GLU A 57 -38.44 -7.79 -10.93
C GLU A 57 -37.15 -8.49 -11.40
N GLU A 58 -36.99 -8.68 -12.72
CA GLU A 58 -35.80 -9.30 -13.31
C GLU A 58 -34.53 -8.53 -12.96
N THR A 59 -34.53 -7.21 -13.11
CA THR A 59 -33.38 -6.37 -12.73
C THR A 59 -33.03 -6.50 -11.25
N LEU A 60 -34.03 -6.65 -10.37
CA LEU A 60 -33.82 -6.84 -8.94
C LEU A 60 -33.19 -8.22 -8.65
N TYR A 61 -33.59 -9.28 -9.38
CA TYR A 61 -32.95 -10.59 -9.30
C TYR A 61 -31.49 -10.56 -9.82
N GLU A 62 -31.20 -9.84 -10.90
CA GLU A 62 -29.84 -9.64 -11.39
C GLU A 62 -28.97 -8.89 -10.37
N MET A 63 -29.51 -7.83 -9.78
CA MET A 63 -28.88 -7.11 -8.67
C MET A 63 -28.57 -8.04 -7.50
N TYR A 64 -29.53 -8.90 -7.10
CA TYR A 64 -29.32 -9.88 -6.03
C TYR A 64 -28.23 -10.91 -6.40
N ARG A 65 -28.22 -11.39 -7.64
CA ARG A 65 -27.18 -12.29 -8.14
C ARG A 65 -25.79 -11.65 -8.02
N LEU A 66 -25.62 -10.43 -8.48
CA LEU A 66 -24.32 -9.75 -8.48
C LEU A 66 -23.85 -9.32 -7.08
N MET A 67 -24.77 -8.87 -6.21
CA MET A 67 -24.40 -8.32 -4.90
C MET A 67 -24.46 -9.32 -3.74
N ALA A 68 -25.42 -10.25 -3.74
CA ALA A 68 -25.62 -11.18 -2.63
C ALA A 68 -25.01 -12.56 -2.88
N ILE A 69 -25.16 -13.11 -4.10
CA ILE A 69 -24.52 -14.39 -4.46
C ILE A 69 -23.05 -14.16 -4.85
N ALA A 70 -22.82 -13.19 -5.74
CA ALA A 70 -21.51 -12.65 -6.10
C ALA A 70 -20.46 -13.74 -6.41
N LYS A 71 -20.78 -14.65 -7.34
CA LYS A 71 -19.88 -15.72 -7.76
C LYS A 71 -18.58 -15.15 -8.31
N TYR A 72 -17.47 -15.88 -8.15
CA TYR A 72 -16.13 -15.38 -8.47
C TYR A 72 -15.99 -14.92 -9.93
N ASP A 73 -16.55 -15.70 -10.86
CA ASP A 73 -16.58 -15.44 -12.30
C ASP A 73 -17.44 -14.23 -12.70
N GLU A 74 -18.36 -13.79 -11.82
CA GLU A 74 -19.24 -12.64 -12.05
C GLU A 74 -18.71 -11.35 -11.40
N ARG A 75 -17.81 -11.46 -10.40
CA ARG A 75 -17.21 -10.29 -9.72
C ARG A 75 -16.10 -9.62 -10.51
N TYR A 76 -15.33 -10.41 -11.26
CA TYR A 76 -14.15 -9.94 -11.97
C TYR A 76 -14.26 -10.23 -13.46
N VAL A 77 -14.76 -9.23 -14.20
CA VAL A 77 -14.77 -9.26 -15.66
C VAL A 77 -13.51 -8.53 -16.15
N ILE A 78 -12.35 -9.17 -15.96
CA ILE A 78 -11.05 -8.64 -16.40
C ILE A 78 -10.73 -9.27 -17.76
N PRO A 79 -10.85 -8.52 -18.87
CA PRO A 79 -10.45 -9.04 -20.17
C PRO A 79 -8.94 -9.25 -20.22
N THR A 80 -8.50 -10.17 -21.07
CA THR A 80 -7.07 -10.32 -21.36
C THR A 80 -6.54 -8.99 -21.87
N ALA A 81 -5.51 -8.45 -21.23
CA ALA A 81 -4.79 -7.31 -21.75
C ALA A 81 -4.18 -7.69 -23.11
N HIS A 82 -4.23 -6.78 -24.08
CA HIS A 82 -3.61 -6.91 -25.39
C HIS A 82 -2.08 -6.83 -25.25
N VAL A 83 -1.46 -7.94 -24.81
CA VAL A 83 -0.01 -8.04 -24.54
C VAL A 83 0.83 -7.81 -25.81
N GLU A 84 0.24 -8.01 -26.99
CA GLU A 84 0.88 -7.71 -28.27
C GLU A 84 1.29 -6.23 -28.41
N ARG A 85 0.56 -5.31 -27.76
CA ARG A 85 0.89 -3.88 -27.71
C ARG A 85 1.76 -3.52 -26.50
N ALA A 86 1.88 -4.42 -25.53
CA ALA A 86 2.67 -4.20 -24.33
C ALA A 86 4.17 -4.22 -24.63
N HIS A 87 4.64 -5.06 -25.56
CA HIS A 87 6.04 -5.02 -26.02
C HIS A 87 6.43 -3.67 -26.64
N GLU A 88 5.51 -2.97 -27.35
CA GLU A 88 5.76 -1.61 -27.85
C GLU A 88 5.86 -0.56 -26.72
N LEU A 89 5.31 -0.87 -25.53
CA LEU A 89 5.34 -0.01 -24.33
C LEU A 89 6.47 -0.39 -23.35
N GLU A 90 7.02 -1.60 -23.43
CA GLU A 90 8.22 -2.02 -22.68
C GLU A 90 9.48 -1.23 -23.10
N GLU A 91 9.51 -0.73 -24.34
CA GLU A 91 10.59 0.13 -24.85
C GLU A 91 10.56 1.54 -24.23
N LEU A 92 9.46 1.93 -23.58
CA LEU A 92 9.41 3.07 -22.65
C LEU A 92 9.90 2.58 -21.27
N GLY A 93 11.21 2.33 -21.19
CA GLY A 93 11.94 1.69 -20.10
C GLY A 93 11.28 1.64 -18.72
N CYS A 94 11.38 0.47 -18.08
CA CYS A 94 11.23 0.34 -16.64
C CYS A 94 12.01 1.46 -15.94
N SER A 95 11.36 2.17 -15.02
CA SER A 95 11.87 3.38 -14.34
C SER A 95 13.25 3.22 -13.66
N LEU A 96 13.83 2.01 -13.62
CA LEU A 96 15.05 1.65 -12.94
C LEU A 96 16.09 0.94 -13.82
N ASP A 97 15.77 0.66 -15.09
CA ASP A 97 16.67 -0.04 -16.03
C ASP A 97 17.45 0.99 -16.86
N TYR A 98 18.33 1.75 -16.21
CA TYR A 98 19.38 2.54 -16.85
C TYR A 98 20.74 2.11 -16.29
N ASP A 99 21.81 2.27 -17.06
CA ASP A 99 23.17 1.78 -16.73
C ASP A 99 23.75 2.29 -15.39
N GLU A 100 23.09 3.25 -14.73
CA GLU A 100 23.43 3.82 -13.42
C GLU A 100 22.26 3.79 -12.40
N GLY A 101 21.25 2.94 -12.64
CA GLY A 101 20.06 2.81 -11.79
C GLY A 101 20.39 2.22 -10.41
N PRO A 102 19.57 2.50 -9.37
CA PRO A 102 19.83 2.10 -7.98
C PRO A 102 19.84 0.57 -7.73
N GLY A 103 19.84 -0.26 -8.77
CA GLY A 103 20.04 -1.70 -8.73
C GLY A 103 21.39 -2.20 -9.27
N MET A 104 22.24 -1.33 -9.85
CA MET A 104 23.51 -1.67 -10.50
C MET A 104 24.74 -1.41 -9.62
N TYR A 105 24.71 -1.87 -8.37
CA TYR A 105 25.97 -2.11 -7.65
C TYR A 105 26.43 -3.53 -7.99
N GLU A 106 27.66 -3.69 -8.45
CA GLU A 106 28.28 -5.00 -8.80
C GLU A 106 28.26 -6.00 -7.62
N SER A 107 28.05 -5.49 -6.40
CA SER A 107 27.72 -6.25 -5.20
C SER A 107 26.27 -5.95 -4.79
N GLY A 108 25.40 -6.96 -4.89
CA GLY A 108 24.08 -6.92 -4.25
C GLY A 108 24.18 -6.76 -2.71
N PRO A 109 23.03 -6.62 -2.00
CA PRO A 109 22.99 -6.44 -0.54
C PRO A 109 23.56 -7.63 0.26
N PHE A 110 23.78 -8.76 -0.40
CA PHE A 110 24.62 -9.84 0.08
C PHE A 110 25.88 -9.80 -0.77
N GLY A 111 27.06 -9.60 -0.15
CA GLY A 111 28.32 -9.30 -0.84
C GLY A 111 28.69 -10.24 -2.00
N GLU A 112 29.75 -9.89 -2.74
CA GLU A 112 30.27 -10.51 -3.99
C GLU A 112 30.27 -12.07 -4.07
N ALA A 113 30.16 -12.77 -2.94
CA ALA A 113 30.05 -14.22 -2.86
C ALA A 113 28.61 -14.79 -3.05
N SER A 114 27.57 -13.95 -3.10
CA SER A 114 26.17 -14.42 -3.19
C SER A 114 25.60 -14.49 -4.61
N GLY A 115 26.39 -14.08 -5.61
CA GLY A 115 26.02 -14.15 -7.02
C GLY A 115 26.31 -15.50 -7.68
N ARG A 116 25.83 -15.66 -8.92
CA ARG A 116 26.28 -16.76 -9.80
C ARG A 116 27.78 -16.58 -10.06
N PRO A 117 28.62 -17.61 -9.89
CA PRO A 117 30.06 -17.45 -10.01
C PRO A 117 30.44 -17.04 -11.43
N ALA A 118 31.00 -15.84 -11.58
CA ALA A 118 31.66 -15.42 -12.81
C ALA A 118 32.94 -16.26 -13.00
N PRO A 119 33.30 -16.67 -14.23
CA PRO A 119 34.51 -17.44 -14.47
C PRO A 119 35.73 -16.54 -14.24
N VAL A 120 36.37 -16.69 -13.07
CA VAL A 120 37.58 -15.95 -12.72
C VAL A 120 38.83 -16.79 -13.03
N ALA A 121 39.92 -16.12 -13.39
CA ALA A 121 41.22 -16.76 -13.59
C ALA A 121 41.69 -17.50 -12.32
N VAL A 122 42.46 -18.57 -12.48
CA VAL A 122 42.91 -19.44 -11.38
C VAL A 122 43.71 -18.65 -10.33
N GLU A 123 44.45 -17.61 -10.73
CA GLU A 123 45.14 -16.75 -9.76
C GLU A 123 44.18 -15.96 -8.88
N THR A 124 43.08 -15.43 -9.45
CA THR A 124 42.07 -14.66 -8.72
C THR A 124 41.31 -15.53 -7.73
N PHE A 125 41.03 -16.79 -8.09
CA PHE A 125 40.42 -17.76 -7.18
C PHE A 125 41.30 -18.02 -5.94
N ASN A 126 42.60 -18.22 -6.14
CA ASN A 126 43.52 -18.46 -5.03
C ASN A 126 43.65 -17.24 -4.12
N ALA A 127 43.68 -16.02 -4.68
CA ALA A 127 43.72 -14.78 -3.91
C ALA A 127 42.48 -14.58 -3.02
N LEU A 128 41.29 -14.89 -3.55
CA LEU A 128 40.03 -14.80 -2.80
C LEU A 128 39.93 -15.87 -1.72
N LYS A 129 40.32 -17.11 -2.03
CA LYS A 129 40.38 -18.20 -1.05
C LYS A 129 41.32 -17.86 0.11
N GLN A 130 42.48 -17.26 -0.17
CA GLN A 130 43.42 -16.84 0.87
C GLN A 130 42.79 -15.80 1.81
N ARG A 131 42.12 -14.78 1.27
CA ARG A 131 41.37 -13.79 2.09
C ARG A 131 40.29 -14.42 2.96
N GLN A 132 39.57 -15.42 2.42
CA GLN A 132 38.51 -16.13 3.15
C GLN A 132 39.06 -16.97 4.31
N THR A 133 40.28 -17.49 4.18
CA THR A 133 40.91 -18.37 5.17
C THR A 133 41.84 -17.66 6.15
N THR A 134 42.17 -16.38 5.90
CA THR A 134 42.94 -15.57 6.85
C THR A 134 42.03 -15.01 7.93
N ASP A 135 42.22 -15.50 9.15
CA ASP A 135 41.45 -15.13 10.34
C ASP A 135 42.01 -13.89 11.07
N SER A 136 42.84 -13.09 10.37
CA SER A 136 43.50 -11.92 10.97
C SER A 136 42.72 -10.65 10.62
N PRO A 137 42.04 -10.00 11.57
CA PRO A 137 41.37 -8.74 11.32
C PRO A 137 42.39 -7.64 10.99
N THR A 138 42.09 -6.80 10.00
CA THR A 138 42.78 -5.53 9.78
C THR A 138 42.81 -4.77 11.11
N SER A 139 44.00 -4.33 11.52
CA SER A 139 44.24 -3.76 12.86
C SER A 139 43.32 -2.57 13.16
N SER A 140 42.83 -2.54 14.39
CA SER A 140 41.91 -1.55 14.99
C SER A 140 42.48 -0.12 15.12
N GLN A 141 43.57 0.21 14.42
CA GLN A 141 44.18 1.54 14.43
C GLN A 141 43.65 2.46 13.31
N GLU A 142 43.03 1.94 12.27
CA GLU A 142 42.62 2.74 11.09
C GLU A 142 41.16 3.26 11.14
N LEU A 143 40.35 2.86 12.12
CA LEU A 143 38.90 3.15 12.15
C LEU A 143 38.43 4.00 13.35
N ARG A 144 39.31 4.75 14.00
CA ARG A 144 38.91 5.64 15.11
C ARG A 144 38.04 6.80 14.60
N GLY A 145 36.78 6.84 15.03
CA GLY A 145 35.91 8.03 14.95
C GLY A 145 34.79 7.99 13.91
N ARG A 146 34.56 6.87 13.22
CA ARG A 146 33.43 6.71 12.29
C ARG A 146 32.53 5.58 12.78
N VAL A 147 31.32 5.93 13.22
CA VAL A 147 30.29 4.97 13.61
C VAL A 147 29.56 4.53 12.34
N ASN A 148 29.62 3.24 12.01
CA ASN A 148 28.86 2.64 10.91
C ASN A 148 27.74 1.75 11.50
N LEU A 149 26.49 2.03 11.15
CA LEU A 149 25.31 1.28 11.60
C LEU A 149 25.33 -0.19 11.19
N LEU A 150 26.09 -0.54 10.15
CA LEU A 150 26.24 -1.92 9.68
C LEU A 150 27.08 -2.79 10.62
N ASN A 151 27.82 -2.19 11.56
CA ASN A 151 28.67 -2.89 12.54
C ASN A 151 28.19 -2.68 13.99
N TRP A 152 27.00 -2.08 14.21
CA TRP A 152 26.47 -1.85 15.56
C TRP A 152 25.71 -3.07 16.08
N ASP A 153 26.06 -3.51 17.29
CA ASP A 153 25.57 -4.74 17.92
C ASP A 153 24.28 -4.54 18.75
N GLY A 154 23.72 -3.33 18.73
CA GLY A 154 22.46 -3.00 19.40
C GLY A 154 22.58 -2.75 20.91
N ASN A 155 23.79 -2.85 21.49
CA ASN A 155 23.98 -2.68 22.92
C ASN A 155 24.62 -1.33 23.26
N GLY A 156 23.83 -0.43 23.87
CA GLY A 156 24.25 0.93 24.20
C GLY A 156 24.31 1.88 22.99
N THR A 157 24.40 3.18 23.26
CA THR A 157 24.50 4.24 22.24
C THR A 157 25.94 4.74 22.12
N PRO A 158 26.66 4.47 21.01
CA PRO A 158 28.00 5.00 20.79
C PRO A 158 27.99 6.55 20.73
N PRO A 159 29.02 7.21 21.28
CA PRO A 159 29.12 8.67 21.21
C PRO A 159 29.17 9.13 19.74
N GLY A 160 28.30 10.09 19.38
CA GLY A 160 28.16 10.62 18.03
C GLY A 160 27.04 9.99 17.18
N LEU A 161 26.27 9.03 17.71
CA LEU A 161 25.10 8.46 17.01
C LEU A 161 23.89 9.42 17.01
N PHE A 162 23.80 10.28 18.02
CA PHE A 162 22.77 11.30 18.15
C PHE A 162 23.39 12.63 18.58
N PRO A 163 22.82 13.78 18.15
CA PRO A 163 23.29 15.09 18.60
C PRO A 163 23.12 15.24 20.12
N ASP A 164 24.08 15.89 20.77
CA ASP A 164 24.03 16.14 22.22
C ASP A 164 22.83 17.04 22.56
N ASN A 165 21.98 16.58 23.47
CA ASN A 165 20.86 17.39 23.98
C ASN A 165 21.40 18.60 24.74
N ALA A 166 21.40 19.77 24.10
CA ALA A 166 21.54 21.03 24.80
C ALA A 166 20.24 21.35 25.58
N PRO A 167 20.31 21.80 26.84
CA PRO A 167 19.12 22.21 27.59
C PRO A 167 18.54 23.50 26.97
N SER A 168 17.25 23.48 26.63
CA SER A 168 16.51 24.65 26.14
C SER A 168 16.34 25.67 27.27
N ALA A 169 17.12 26.74 27.24
CA ALA A 169 16.95 27.90 28.11
C ALA A 169 16.08 28.96 27.43
N GLY A 170 14.83 29.07 27.90
CA GLY A 170 14.16 30.33 28.19
C GLY A 170 13.56 31.14 27.04
N ASP A 171 12.27 30.95 26.78
CA ASP A 171 11.39 32.04 26.34
C ASP A 171 10.23 32.15 27.34
N ALA A 172 10.39 33.03 28.33
CA ALA A 172 9.35 33.41 29.28
C ALA A 172 8.76 34.75 28.83
N HIS A 173 7.69 34.68 28.05
CA HIS A 173 6.78 35.81 27.89
C HIS A 173 5.97 35.98 29.19
N GLN A 174 6.33 36.96 30.01
CA GLN A 174 5.46 37.48 31.07
C GLN A 174 4.78 38.76 30.58
N THR A 175 3.47 38.67 30.48
CA THR A 175 2.53 39.79 30.50
C THR A 175 2.42 40.31 31.94
N GLU A 176 2.22 41.64 32.07
CA GLU A 176 1.40 42.34 33.07
C GLU A 176 2.10 43.41 33.95
N GLY A 177 1.70 44.69 33.73
CA GLY A 177 1.34 45.62 34.81
C GLY A 177 2.35 46.66 35.35
N ALA A 178 2.06 47.94 35.04
CA ALA A 178 1.96 49.09 35.97
C ALA A 178 2.85 50.33 35.68
N GLN A 179 2.14 51.43 35.44
CA GLN A 179 2.50 52.86 35.50
C GLN A 179 2.93 53.28 36.93
N PRO A 180 3.52 54.48 37.15
CA PRO A 180 3.12 55.79 36.62
C PRO A 180 4.14 56.51 35.72
#